data_AF-A0A4V6BFR5-F1
#
_entry.id   AF-A0A4V6BFR5-F1
#
_cell.length_a   1.000
_cell.length_b   1.000
_cell.length_c   1.000
_cell.angle_alpha   90.00
_cell.angle_beta   90.00
_cell.angle_gamma   90.00
#
_symmetry.space_group_name_H-M   'P 1'
#
loop_
_entity.id
_entity.type
_entity.pdbx_description
1 polymer ?
#
loop_
_entity_poly.entity_id
_entity_poly.type
_entity_poly.pdbx_seq_one_letter_code
_entity_poly.pdbx_strand_id
1 'polypeptide(L)'
;MTRRRSALGLFGRFGRSGDLRQLDEALKRVDLHPALVPEGAKLTIVNLMKDHAGEDEPPPHAYAGVAEIFGYCVLGPDAFGRVNGESAVRAAEERVEQALEAEESFDAQLVLLALHARLISPRVVELFGLSAEED
;
A
#
# COMPACT_ATOMS: atom_id res chain seq x y z
N MET A 1 23.19 -1.14 -21.40
CA MET A 1 22.63 -2.46 -21.77
C MET A 1 21.15 -2.29 -22.11
N THR A 2 20.71 -2.93 -23.17
CA THR A 2 19.49 -2.67 -23.94
C THR A 2 18.20 -2.94 -23.15
N ARG A 3 17.31 -1.93 -23.08
CA ARG A 3 15.89 -2.07 -22.67
C ARG A 3 15.23 -3.20 -23.47
N ARG A 4 14.77 -4.26 -22.80
CA ARG A 4 14.04 -5.36 -23.45
C ARG A 4 12.53 -5.11 -23.36
N ARG A 5 11.90 -5.32 -24.51
CA ARG A 5 10.54 -4.94 -24.89
C ARG A 5 9.46 -5.68 -24.10
N SER A 6 8.36 -4.97 -23.86
CA SER A 6 7.08 -5.49 -23.42
C SER A 6 6.65 -6.73 -24.21
N ALA A 7 6.35 -7.81 -23.49
CA ALA A 7 5.58 -8.94 -24.00
C ALA A 7 4.16 -8.85 -23.42
N LEU A 8 3.30 -8.10 -24.12
CA LEU A 8 1.85 -8.24 -24.00
C LEU A 8 1.44 -9.59 -24.60
N GLY A 9 0.72 -10.41 -23.84
CA GLY A 9 -0.05 -11.50 -24.45
C GLY A 9 -0.43 -12.63 -23.50
N LEU A 10 -1.52 -12.43 -22.75
CA LEU A 10 -2.40 -13.48 -22.22
C LEU A 10 -2.06 -14.20 -20.90
N PHE A 11 -0.82 -14.21 -20.39
CA PHE A 11 -0.55 -14.83 -19.06
C PHE A 11 -0.78 -13.92 -17.84
N GLY A 12 -0.89 -12.60 -18.03
CA GLY A 12 -1.04 -11.63 -16.92
C GLY A 12 -2.46 -11.37 -16.41
N ARG A 13 -3.50 -12.00 -16.99
CA ARG A 13 -4.90 -11.70 -16.61
C ARG A 13 -5.35 -12.46 -15.35
N PHE A 14 -4.87 -13.69 -15.15
CA PHE A 14 -5.18 -14.49 -13.97
C PHE A 14 -4.32 -14.11 -12.76
N GLY A 15 -3.04 -13.78 -12.97
CA GLY A 15 -2.16 -13.23 -11.92
C GLY A 15 -2.68 -11.93 -11.35
N ARG A 16 -2.98 -10.93 -12.20
CA ARG A 16 -3.55 -9.64 -11.75
C ARG A 16 -4.87 -9.80 -10.99
N SER A 17 -5.74 -10.72 -11.42
CA SER A 17 -6.99 -11.00 -10.69
C SER A 17 -6.76 -11.73 -9.37
N GLY A 18 -5.69 -12.53 -9.27
CA GLY A 18 -5.27 -13.21 -8.05
C GLY A 18 -4.66 -12.23 -7.05
N ASP A 19 -3.76 -11.37 -7.50
CA ASP A 19 -3.10 -10.35 -6.67
C ASP A 19 -4.09 -9.36 -6.10
N LEU A 20 -5.03 -8.89 -6.93
CA LEU A 20 -6.11 -8.01 -6.45
C LEU A 20 -6.99 -8.70 -5.41
N ARG A 21 -7.26 -10.01 -5.55
CA ARG A 21 -8.00 -10.76 -4.52
C ARG A 21 -7.17 -10.93 -3.25
N GLN A 22 -5.89 -11.20 -3.36
CA GLN A 22 -4.99 -11.30 -2.20
C GLN A 22 -4.91 -9.97 -1.45
N LEU A 23 -4.78 -8.86 -2.19
CA LEU A 23 -4.83 -7.52 -1.64
C LEU A 23 -6.19 -7.22 -1.00
N ASP A 24 -7.30 -7.46 -1.69
CA ASP A 24 -8.65 -7.25 -1.15
C ASP A 24 -8.87 -8.03 0.15
N GLU A 25 -8.42 -9.29 0.22
CA GLU A 25 -8.51 -10.09 1.45
C GLU A 25 -7.57 -9.58 2.55
N ALA A 26 -6.39 -9.07 2.22
CA ALA A 26 -5.50 -8.46 3.19
C ALA A 26 -6.07 -7.14 3.75
N LEU A 27 -6.65 -6.29 2.89
CA LEU A 27 -7.31 -5.04 3.30
C LEU A 27 -8.48 -5.31 4.25
N LYS A 28 -9.31 -6.33 3.97
CA LYS A 28 -10.39 -6.72 4.88
C LYS A 28 -9.89 -7.14 6.26
N ARG A 29 -8.74 -7.82 6.35
CA ARG A 29 -8.18 -8.27 7.64
C ARG A 29 -7.77 -7.13 8.55
N VAL A 30 -7.46 -5.96 7.98
CA VAL A 30 -7.12 -4.74 8.73
C VAL A 30 -8.30 -3.77 8.88
N ASP A 31 -9.52 -4.24 8.64
CA ASP A 31 -10.78 -3.47 8.69
C ASP A 31 -10.95 -2.40 7.58
N LEU A 32 -10.15 -2.47 6.52
CA LEU A 32 -10.32 -1.61 5.35
C LEU A 32 -11.14 -2.34 4.27
N HIS A 33 -12.42 -1.98 4.15
CA HIS A 33 -13.28 -2.57 3.14
C HIS A 33 -12.79 -2.23 1.71
N PRO A 34 -12.53 -3.21 0.82
CA PRO A 34 -11.89 -2.96 -0.48
C PRO A 34 -12.66 -2.03 -1.42
N ALA A 35 -13.97 -1.91 -1.27
CA ALA A 35 -14.79 -0.97 -2.05
C ALA A 35 -14.50 0.52 -1.72
N LEU A 36 -13.84 0.80 -0.60
CA LEU A 36 -13.38 2.15 -0.24
C LEU A 36 -12.06 2.51 -0.93
N VAL A 37 -11.37 1.53 -1.53
CA VAL A 37 -10.11 1.74 -2.23
C VAL A 37 -10.38 1.73 -3.75
N PRO A 38 -10.16 2.85 -4.46
CA PRO A 38 -10.32 2.91 -5.91
C PRO A 38 -9.51 1.81 -6.61
N GLU A 39 -10.09 1.21 -7.65
CA GLU A 39 -9.44 0.12 -8.40
C GLU A 39 -8.08 0.53 -8.97
N GLY A 40 -7.94 1.80 -9.38
CA GLY A 40 -6.67 2.37 -9.83
C GLY A 40 -5.59 2.32 -8.74
N ALA A 41 -5.93 2.67 -7.49
CA ALA A 41 -4.99 2.59 -6.37
C ALA A 41 -4.59 1.14 -6.07
N LYS A 42 -5.54 0.20 -6.08
CA LYS A 42 -5.23 -1.24 -5.88
C LYS A 42 -4.30 -1.79 -6.95
N LEU A 43 -4.52 -1.40 -8.22
CA LEU A 43 -3.63 -1.76 -9.32
C LEU A 43 -2.23 -1.17 -9.14
N THR A 44 -2.13 0.09 -8.69
CA THR A 44 -0.83 0.71 -8.37
C THR A 44 -0.13 -0.06 -7.26
N ILE A 45 -0.81 -0.38 -6.15
CA ILE A 45 -0.23 -1.16 -5.04
C ILE A 45 0.35 -2.49 -5.55
N VAL A 46 -0.44 -3.26 -6.32
CA VAL A 46 0.02 -4.55 -6.86
C VAL A 46 1.23 -4.38 -7.80
N ASN A 47 1.28 -3.33 -8.62
CA ASN A 47 2.43 -3.06 -9.47
C ASN A 47 3.67 -2.70 -8.63
N LEU A 48 3.53 -1.85 -7.62
CA LEU A 48 4.62 -1.49 -6.71
C LEU A 48 5.16 -2.73 -5.97
N MET A 49 4.28 -3.65 -5.56
CA MET A 49 4.69 -4.92 -4.93
C MET A 49 5.55 -5.77 -5.87
N LYS A 50 5.18 -5.86 -7.15
CA LYS A 50 5.95 -6.62 -8.16
C LYS A 50 7.29 -5.95 -8.45
N ASP A 51 7.29 -4.62 -8.59
CA ASP A 51 8.51 -3.85 -8.82
C ASP A 51 9.50 -4.01 -7.66
N HIS A 52 8.99 -4.09 -6.42
CA HIS A 52 9.80 -4.33 -5.22
C HIS A 52 10.28 -5.80 -5.11
N ALA A 53 9.46 -6.78 -5.49
CA ALA A 53 9.81 -8.20 -5.46
C ALA A 53 10.81 -8.61 -6.57
N GLY A 54 10.92 -7.82 -7.65
CA GLY A 54 11.86 -8.06 -8.74
C GLY A 54 11.33 -9.07 -9.77
N GLU A 55 12.12 -10.12 -10.07
CA GLU A 55 11.74 -11.14 -11.05
C GLU A 55 10.72 -12.16 -10.50
N ASP A 56 10.49 -12.17 -9.19
CA ASP A 56 9.57 -13.08 -8.51
C ASP A 56 8.20 -12.45 -8.27
N GLU A 57 7.14 -13.29 -8.26
CA GLU A 57 5.80 -12.85 -7.86
C GLU A 57 5.79 -12.56 -6.34
N PRO A 58 5.12 -11.49 -5.86
CA PRO A 58 5.08 -11.18 -4.44
C PRO A 58 4.53 -12.38 -3.66
N PRO A 59 5.25 -12.84 -2.63
CA PRO A 59 4.81 -14.00 -1.88
C PRO A 59 3.51 -13.67 -1.12
N PRO A 60 2.62 -14.65 -0.87
CA PRO A 60 1.32 -14.39 -0.24
C PRO A 60 1.36 -13.65 1.11
N HIS A 61 2.47 -13.77 1.86
CA HIS A 61 2.64 -13.06 3.13
C HIS A 61 2.97 -11.56 2.97
N ALA A 62 3.42 -11.11 1.79
CA ALA A 62 3.75 -9.70 1.54
C ALA A 62 2.50 -8.79 1.58
N TYR A 63 1.33 -9.32 1.19
CA TYR A 63 0.08 -8.55 1.16
C TYR A 63 -0.37 -8.08 2.55
N ALA A 64 -0.05 -8.82 3.61
CA ALA A 64 -0.42 -8.45 4.98
C ALA A 64 0.27 -7.15 5.40
N GLY A 65 1.61 -7.09 5.26
CA GLY A 65 2.38 -5.88 5.60
C GLY A 65 1.99 -4.67 4.74
N VAL A 66 1.63 -4.88 3.47
CA VAL A 66 1.11 -3.81 2.59
C VAL A 66 -0.24 -3.31 3.08
N ALA A 67 -1.15 -4.22 3.43
CA ALA A 67 -2.46 -3.85 3.95
C ALA A 67 -2.36 -3.12 5.29
N GLU A 68 -1.43 -3.50 6.17
CA GLU A 68 -1.22 -2.83 7.45
C GLU A 68 -0.83 -1.37 7.30
N ILE A 69 0.22 -1.06 6.53
CA ILE A 69 0.67 0.33 6.36
C ILE A 69 -0.37 1.16 5.58
N PHE A 70 -0.92 0.61 4.50
CA PHE A 70 -1.91 1.32 3.69
C PHE A 70 -3.23 1.50 4.45
N GLY A 71 -3.67 0.48 5.18
CA GLY A 71 -4.83 0.51 6.06
C GLY A 71 -4.67 1.53 7.18
N TYR A 72 -3.51 1.59 7.83
CA TYR A 72 -3.19 2.62 8.81
C TYR A 72 -3.31 4.03 8.21
N CYS A 73 -2.72 4.26 7.03
CA CYS A 73 -2.80 5.55 6.35
C CYS A 73 -4.24 5.97 6.05
N VAL A 74 -5.10 5.06 5.63
CA VAL A 74 -6.49 5.35 5.24
C VAL A 74 -7.42 5.49 6.44
N LEU A 75 -7.33 4.59 7.42
CA LEU A 75 -8.23 4.54 8.58
C LEU A 75 -7.80 5.53 9.68
N GLY A 76 -6.51 5.80 9.79
CA GLY A 76 -5.91 6.56 10.89
C GLY A 76 -5.76 5.73 12.19
N PRO A 77 -5.00 6.25 13.17
CA PRO A 77 -4.55 5.49 14.34
C PRO A 77 -5.71 4.97 15.19
N ASP A 78 -6.76 5.79 15.41
CA ASP A 78 -7.86 5.42 16.28
C ASP A 78 -8.70 4.28 15.69
N ALA A 79 -9.05 4.35 14.39
CA ALA A 79 -9.87 3.33 13.75
C ALA A 79 -9.08 2.05 13.49
N PHE A 80 -7.84 2.19 13.00
CA PHE A 80 -6.95 1.06 12.79
C PHE A 80 -6.63 0.33 14.11
N GLY A 81 -6.32 1.06 15.18
CA GLY A 81 -5.96 0.51 16.49
C GLY A 81 -7.10 -0.24 17.18
N ARG A 82 -8.37 0.15 16.96
CA ARG A 82 -9.53 -0.56 17.54
C ARG A 82 -9.62 -2.01 17.09
N VAL A 83 -9.15 -2.35 15.89
CA VAL A 83 -9.22 -3.71 15.33
C VAL A 83 -7.88 -4.44 15.41
N ASN A 84 -6.78 -3.75 15.12
CA ASN A 84 -5.46 -4.36 14.98
C ASN A 84 -4.62 -4.29 16.27
N GLY A 85 -5.02 -3.46 17.24
CA GLY A 85 -4.34 -3.28 18.52
C GLY A 85 -3.18 -2.28 18.47
N GLU A 86 -2.73 -1.88 19.66
CA GLU A 86 -1.71 -0.83 19.85
C GLU A 86 -0.33 -1.22 19.31
N SER A 87 0.03 -2.51 19.32
CA SER A 87 1.29 -2.96 18.72
C SER A 87 1.33 -2.76 17.22
N ALA A 88 0.20 -2.98 16.53
CA ALA A 88 0.11 -2.78 15.08
C ALA A 88 0.13 -1.28 14.73
N VAL A 89 -0.49 -0.43 15.56
CA VAL A 89 -0.41 1.03 15.42
C VAL A 89 1.05 1.47 15.50
N ARG A 90 1.78 1.09 16.55
CA ARG A 90 3.19 1.48 16.71
C ARG A 90 4.07 0.99 15.56
N ALA A 91 3.89 -0.26 15.12
CA ALA A 91 4.63 -0.79 13.98
C ALA A 91 4.33 -0.03 12.67
N ALA A 92 3.08 0.39 12.45
CA ALA A 92 2.73 1.20 11.30
C ALA A 92 3.29 2.62 11.39
N GLU A 93 3.26 3.25 12.57
CA GLU A 93 3.86 4.56 12.84
C GLU A 93 5.38 4.54 12.56
N GLU A 94 6.10 3.56 13.11
CA GLU A 94 7.54 3.39 12.86
C GLU A 94 7.87 3.23 11.35
N ARG A 95 7.00 2.53 10.60
CA ARG A 95 7.16 2.38 9.14
C ARG A 95 6.89 3.68 8.39
N VAL A 96 5.92 4.49 8.82
CA VAL A 96 5.68 5.81 8.24
C VAL A 96 6.85 6.74 8.53
N GLU A 97 7.42 6.72 9.74
CA GLU A 97 8.61 7.50 10.08
C GLU A 97 9.81 7.10 9.19
N GLN A 98 10.06 5.81 9.03
CA GLN A 98 11.12 5.32 8.14
C GLN A 98 10.88 5.70 6.67
N ALA A 99 9.63 5.70 6.23
CA ALA A 99 9.26 6.12 4.89
C ALA A 99 9.55 7.62 4.64
N LEU A 100 9.42 8.46 5.67
CA LEU A 100 9.80 9.87 5.58
C LEU A 100 11.30 10.08 5.49
N GLU A 101 12.10 9.21 6.10
CA GLU A 101 13.56 9.25 5.98
C GLU A 101 14.07 8.68 4.65
N ALA A 102 13.33 7.73 4.07
CA ALA A 102 13.68 7.04 2.82
C ALA A 102 12.57 7.24 1.77
N GLU A 103 12.57 8.41 1.13
CA GLU A 103 11.53 8.86 0.19
C GLU A 103 11.29 7.92 -1.01
N GLU A 104 12.30 7.15 -1.43
CA GLU A 104 12.18 6.18 -2.53
C GLU A 104 11.75 4.77 -2.06
N SER A 105 11.57 4.57 -0.75
CA SER A 105 11.20 3.28 -0.19
C SER A 105 9.81 2.82 -0.65
N PHE A 106 9.58 1.51 -0.62
CA PHE A 106 8.29 0.94 -0.96
C PHE A 106 7.17 1.47 -0.06
N ASP A 107 7.45 1.66 1.23
CA ASP A 107 6.50 2.24 2.19
C ASP A 107 6.21 3.71 1.89
N ALA A 108 7.22 4.52 1.50
CA ALA A 108 7.02 5.90 1.06
C ALA A 108 6.10 5.99 -0.16
N GLN A 109 6.26 5.08 -1.12
CA GLN A 109 5.40 5.03 -2.30
C GLN A 109 3.94 4.66 -1.94
N LEU A 110 3.72 3.81 -0.93
CA LEU A 110 2.38 3.49 -0.44
C LEU A 110 1.72 4.67 0.30
N VAL A 111 2.48 5.37 1.15
CA VAL A 111 2.01 6.58 1.84
C VAL A 111 1.67 7.68 0.83
N LEU A 112 2.56 7.93 -0.13
CA LEU A 112 2.36 8.91 -1.19
C LEU A 112 1.16 8.57 -2.08
N LEU A 113 0.94 7.29 -2.38
CA LEU A 113 -0.26 6.84 -3.08
C LEU A 113 -1.53 7.14 -2.29
N ALA A 114 -1.56 6.87 -0.98
CA ALA A 114 -2.72 7.18 -0.13
C ALA A 114 -3.00 8.70 -0.12
N LEU A 115 -1.95 9.51 -0.09
CA LEU A 115 -2.04 10.97 -0.13
C LEU A 115 -2.60 11.47 -1.48
N HIS A 116 -2.00 11.10 -2.61
CA HIS A 116 -2.46 11.53 -3.94
C HIS A 116 -3.83 10.97 -4.33
N ALA A 117 -4.16 9.76 -3.90
CA ALA A 117 -5.49 9.19 -4.10
C ALA A 117 -6.57 9.86 -3.21
N ARG A 118 -6.18 10.80 -2.34
CA ARG A 118 -7.03 11.47 -1.34
C ARG A 118 -7.74 10.49 -0.41
N LEU A 119 -7.06 9.39 -0.10
CA LEU A 119 -7.54 8.35 0.80
C LEU A 119 -6.96 8.49 2.20
N ILE A 120 -5.87 9.22 2.34
CA ILE A 120 -5.17 9.36 3.62
C ILE A 120 -6.05 10.05 4.66
N SER A 121 -6.03 9.51 5.87
CA SER A 121 -6.73 10.07 7.02
C SER A 121 -6.12 11.44 7.38
N PRO A 122 -6.94 12.48 7.61
CA PRO A 122 -6.45 13.78 8.08
C PRO A 122 -5.61 13.66 9.35
N ARG A 123 -5.94 12.69 10.22
CA ARG A 123 -5.20 12.47 11.46
C ARG A 123 -3.76 12.02 11.20
N VAL A 124 -3.53 11.19 10.19
CA VAL A 124 -2.18 10.73 9.80
C VAL A 124 -1.41 11.90 9.20
N VAL A 125 -2.06 12.73 8.38
CA VAL A 125 -1.46 13.97 7.86
C VAL A 125 -0.99 14.89 8.98
N GLU A 126 -1.83 15.13 10.00
CA GLU A 126 -1.49 15.96 11.16
C GLU A 126 -0.32 15.37 11.98
N LEU A 127 -0.32 14.06 12.22
CA LEU A 127 0.68 13.40 13.06
C LEU A 127 2.07 13.43 12.42
N PHE A 128 2.15 13.26 11.10
CA PHE A 128 3.41 13.13 10.38
C PHE A 128 3.78 14.35 9.54
N GLY A 129 2.95 15.40 9.54
CA GLY A 129 3.20 16.61 8.77
C GLY A 129 3.24 16.37 7.25
N LEU A 130 2.40 15.46 6.74
CA LEU A 130 2.46 15.02 5.34
C LEU A 130 1.92 16.09 4.40
N SER A 131 2.64 16.35 3.31
CA SER A 131 2.17 17.19 2.21
C SER A 131 2.69 16.64 0.88
N ALA A 132 1.87 16.73 -0.16
CA ALA A 132 2.33 16.58 -1.54
C ALA A 132 2.55 17.99 -2.08
N GLU A 133 3.79 18.35 -2.37
CA GLU A 133 4.06 19.56 -3.15
C GLU A 133 3.56 19.32 -4.57
N GLU A 134 2.59 20.13 -5.01
CA GLU A 134 2.17 20.17 -6.41
C GLU A 134 3.12 21.11 -7.14
N ASP A 135 4.10 20.55 -7.88
CA ASP A 135 4.87 21.27 -8.89
C ASP A 135 4.04 21.52 -10.18
#